data_AF-A0A0D1Y8E3-F1
#
_entry.id   AF-A0A0D1Y8E3-F1
#
_cell.length_a   1.000
_cell.length_b   1.000
_cell.length_c   1.000
_cell.angle_alpha   90.00
_cell.angle_beta   90.00
_cell.angle_gamma   90.00
#
_symmetry.space_group_name_H-M   'P 1'
#
loop_
_entity.id
_entity.type
_entity.pdbx_description
1 polymer ?
#
loop_
_entity_poly.entity_id
_entity_poly.type
_entity_poly.pdbx_seq_one_letter_code
_entity_poly.pdbx_strand_id
1 'polypeptide(L)'
;MKKAVIAFLFVFLLLPGLVSAQEYTEPATIKKVYYDAEAQAYYIQTVDENQEEFWHYGLVFALKEDKALTKYLNQTLVNKNAMVTYEDYESDDPEDWELLDFVIVD
;
A
#
# COMPACT_ATOMS: atom_id res chain seq x y z
N MET A 1 -55.08 21.01 -14.63
CA MET A 1 -53.78 21.47 -14.12
C MET A 1 -53.86 21.64 -12.61
N LYS A 2 -53.12 20.84 -11.84
CA LYS A 2 -52.44 21.21 -10.58
C LYS A 2 -51.62 19.99 -10.17
N LYS A 3 -50.31 20.23 -10.09
CA LYS A 3 -49.23 19.26 -10.11
C LYS A 3 -49.18 18.52 -8.78
N ALA A 4 -49.06 17.19 -8.81
CA ALA A 4 -48.56 16.44 -7.68
C ALA A 4 -47.11 16.90 -7.45
N VAL A 5 -46.90 17.69 -6.40
CA VAL A 5 -45.56 18.03 -5.93
C VAL A 5 -45.05 16.79 -5.21
N ILE A 6 -44.35 15.94 -5.94
CA ILE A 6 -43.51 14.91 -5.34
C ILE A 6 -42.43 15.68 -4.60
N ALA A 7 -42.58 15.80 -3.28
CA ALA A 7 -41.49 16.17 -2.41
C ALA A 7 -40.50 15.00 -2.43
N PHE A 8 -39.61 15.00 -3.41
CA PHE A 8 -38.37 14.24 -3.35
C PHE A 8 -37.53 14.93 -2.27
N LEU A 9 -37.75 14.50 -1.03
CA LEU A 9 -36.86 14.81 0.08
C LEU A 9 -35.47 14.37 -0.36
N PHE A 10 -34.59 15.36 -0.50
CA PHE A 10 -33.15 15.21 -0.66
C PHE A 10 -32.59 14.40 0.52
N VAL A 11 -32.71 13.08 0.48
CA VAL A 11 -31.84 12.17 1.23
C VAL A 11 -30.59 11.96 0.38
N PHE A 12 -29.92 13.06 0.05
CA PHE A 12 -28.57 13.07 -0.53
C PHE A 12 -27.64 13.98 0.28
N LEU A 13 -28.10 14.51 1.41
CA LEU A 13 -27.33 15.40 2.30
C LEU A 13 -26.82 14.71 3.56
N LEU A 14 -26.79 13.38 3.60
CA LEU A 14 -26.34 12.58 4.75
C LEU A 14 -25.36 11.46 4.36
N LEU A 15 -24.56 11.65 3.32
CA LEU A 15 -23.28 10.94 3.25
C LEU A 15 -22.21 11.94 3.70
N PRO A 16 -21.88 11.98 5.01
CA PRO A 16 -20.70 12.71 5.44
C PRO A 16 -19.50 12.12 4.68
N GLY A 17 -18.87 12.95 3.85
CA GLY A 17 -17.55 12.72 3.25
C GLY A 17 -17.26 11.29 2.82
N LEU A 18 -17.71 10.90 1.62
CA LEU A 18 -16.81 10.10 0.79
C LEU A 18 -15.64 11.03 0.48
N VAL A 19 -14.68 11.13 1.41
CA VAL A 19 -13.34 11.56 1.04
C VAL A 19 -12.95 10.59 -0.06
N SER A 20 -12.88 11.11 -1.29
CA SER A 20 -12.53 10.29 -2.42
C SER A 20 -11.08 9.88 -2.18
N ALA A 21 -10.84 8.59 -1.97
CA ALA A 21 -9.48 8.05 -2.02
C ALA A 21 -8.79 8.60 -3.28
N GLN A 22 -7.60 9.16 -3.10
CA GLN A 22 -6.77 9.60 -4.21
C GLN A 22 -5.72 8.54 -4.46
N GLU A 23 -5.66 8.06 -5.71
CA GLU A 23 -4.68 7.09 -6.15
C GLU A 23 -3.35 7.79 -6.46
N TYR A 24 -2.28 7.24 -5.91
CA TYR A 24 -0.90 7.66 -6.15
C TYR A 24 -0.08 6.49 -6.68
N THR A 25 0.85 6.77 -7.60
CA THR A 25 1.86 5.81 -8.03
C THR A 25 3.24 6.45 -7.89
N GLU A 26 4.06 5.88 -7.00
CA GLU A 26 5.35 6.46 -6.62
C GLU A 26 6.51 5.47 -6.78
N PRO A 27 7.71 5.96 -7.17
CA PRO A 27 8.90 5.13 -7.25
C PRO A 27 9.41 4.80 -5.84
N ALA A 28 9.90 3.57 -5.67
CA ALA A 28 10.53 3.12 -4.45
C ALA A 28 11.76 2.26 -4.75
N THR A 29 12.72 2.21 -3.82
CA THR A 29 13.89 1.31 -3.91
C THR A 29 13.81 0.24 -2.84
N ILE A 30 14.04 -1.02 -3.20
CA ILE A 30 14.09 -2.12 -2.24
C ILE A 30 15.35 -2.01 -1.38
N LYS A 31 15.17 -1.83 -0.07
CA LYS A 31 16.27 -1.69 0.90
C LYS A 31 16.73 -3.02 1.47
N LYS A 32 15.78 -3.90 1.81
CA LYS A 32 16.05 -5.25 2.33
C LYS A 32 14.86 -6.17 2.17
N VAL A 33 15.14 -7.46 2.25
CA VAL A 33 14.15 -8.51 2.44
C VAL A 33 14.38 -9.14 3.81
N TYR A 34 13.33 -9.29 4.62
CA TYR A 34 13.45 -9.81 5.97
C TYR A 34 12.33 -10.81 6.29
N TYR A 35 12.58 -11.69 7.25
CA TYR A 35 11.57 -12.58 7.81
C TYR A 35 10.96 -11.93 9.04
N ASP A 36 9.64 -11.83 9.06
CA ASP A 36 8.87 -11.43 10.23
C ASP A 36 8.39 -12.69 10.98
N ALA A 37 8.82 -12.82 12.23
CA ALA A 37 8.51 -13.98 13.05
C ALA A 37 7.08 -13.97 13.61
N GLU A 38 6.50 -12.78 13.79
CA GLU A 38 5.13 -12.62 14.29
C GLU A 38 4.12 -12.89 13.18
N ALA A 39 4.36 -12.33 11.99
CA ALA A 39 3.53 -12.55 10.81
C ALA A 39 3.81 -13.88 10.10
N GLN A 40 4.89 -14.58 10.45
CA GLN A 40 5.33 -15.83 9.79
C GLN A 40 5.43 -15.69 8.27
N ALA A 41 6.07 -14.61 7.82
CA ALA A 41 6.20 -14.30 6.39
C ALA A 41 7.47 -13.51 6.09
N TYR A 42 7.91 -13.58 4.83
CA TYR A 42 8.95 -12.71 4.30
C TYR A 42 8.34 -11.43 3.77
N TYR A 43 9.00 -10.31 4.05
CA TYR A 43 8.61 -8.99 3.62
C TYR A 43 9.74 -8.29 2.87
N ILE A 44 9.36 -7.45 1.92
CA ILE A 44 10.21 -6.47 1.26
C ILE A 44 10.02 -5.15 1.98
N GLN A 45 11.10 -4.53 2.45
CA GLN A 45 11.07 -3.14 2.90
C GLN A 45 11.62 -2.24 1.78
N THR A 46 10.89 -1.18 1.45
CA THR A 46 11.31 -0.16 0.49
C THR A 46 11.67 1.17 1.16
N VAL A 47 12.30 2.04 0.38
CA VAL A 47 12.49 3.46 0.69
C VAL A 47 12.02 4.33 -0.47
N ASP A 48 11.63 5.56 -0.17
CA ASP A 48 11.28 6.60 -1.13
C ASP A 48 12.53 7.27 -1.75
N GLU A 49 12.31 8.33 -2.54
CA GLU A 49 13.38 9.13 -3.14
C GLU A 49 14.28 9.82 -2.09
N ASN A 50 13.74 10.11 -0.89
CA ASN A 50 14.46 10.74 0.22
C ASN A 50 15.19 9.73 1.12
N GLN A 51 15.15 8.43 0.79
CA GLN A 51 15.69 7.32 1.57
C GLN A 51 14.96 7.07 2.90
N GLU A 52 13.75 7.59 3.04
CA GLU A 52 12.86 7.33 4.17
C GLU A 52 12.12 6.01 3.97
N GLU A 53 11.81 5.31 5.06
CA GLU A 53 11.07 4.04 4.99
C GLU A 53 9.68 4.29 4.43
N PHE A 54 9.28 3.51 3.42
CA PHE A 54 8.05 3.78 2.67
C PHE A 54 7.02 2.65 2.82
N TRP A 55 7.28 1.47 2.23
CA TRP A 55 6.34 0.35 2.29
C TRP A 55 6.98 -0.97 2.72
N HIS A 56 6.17 -1.80 3.37
CA HIS A 56 6.49 -3.16 3.75
C HIS A 56 5.55 -4.12 3.02
N TYR A 57 6.05 -4.79 1.98
CA TYR A 57 5.26 -5.66 1.11
C TYR A 57 5.47 -7.14 1.46
N GLY A 58 4.38 -7.87 1.74
CA GLY A 58 4.43 -9.30 2.01
C GLY A 58 4.75 -10.11 0.76
N LEU A 59 5.82 -10.92 0.80
CA LEU A 59 6.29 -11.70 -0.33
C LEU A 59 5.80 -13.15 -0.28
N VAL A 60 6.03 -13.85 0.83
CA VAL A 60 5.69 -15.27 0.96
C VAL A 60 5.58 -15.69 2.42
N PHE A 61 4.56 -16.50 2.74
CA PHE A 61 4.43 -17.11 4.07
C PHE A 61 5.48 -18.18 4.32
N ALA A 62 6.03 -18.21 5.53
CA ALA A 62 7.00 -19.20 5.99
C ALA A 62 6.87 -19.40 7.50
N LEU A 63 6.80 -20.64 7.99
CA LEU A 63 6.65 -20.92 9.43
C LEU A 63 7.88 -20.53 10.26
N LYS A 64 9.04 -20.37 9.60
CA LYS A 64 10.31 -19.98 10.22
C LYS A 64 11.22 -19.37 9.16
N GLU A 65 12.20 -18.59 9.62
CA GLU A 65 13.26 -18.10 8.75
C GLU A 65 14.11 -19.25 8.17
N ASP A 66 14.29 -19.23 6.86
CA ASP A 66 15.39 -19.86 6.15
C ASP A 66 16.45 -18.80 5.78
N LYS A 67 17.61 -18.86 6.44
CA LYS A 67 18.70 -17.90 6.23
C LYS A 67 19.30 -17.94 4.82
N ALA A 68 19.28 -19.11 4.16
CA ALA A 68 19.78 -19.23 2.79
C ALA A 68 18.82 -18.51 1.83
N LEU A 69 17.51 -18.68 2.04
CA LEU A 69 16.49 -17.94 1.31
C LEU A 69 16.59 -16.43 1.58
N THR A 70 16.70 -16.00 2.85
CA THR A 70 16.87 -14.58 3.21
C THR A 70 18.05 -13.97 2.46
N LYS A 71 19.20 -14.66 2.45
CA LYS A 71 20.40 -14.21 1.74
C LYS A 71 20.16 -14.12 0.23
N TYR A 72 19.57 -15.16 -0.37
CA TYR A 72 19.29 -15.20 -1.80
C TYR A 72 18.36 -14.05 -2.22
N LEU A 73 17.27 -13.83 -1.47
CA LEU A 73 16.31 -12.76 -1.75
C LEU A 73 16.96 -11.38 -1.64
N ASN A 74 17.77 -11.13 -0.61
CA ASN A 74 18.50 -9.86 -0.50
C ASN A 74 19.47 -9.65 -1.67
N GLN A 75 20.22 -10.68 -2.07
CA GLN A 75 21.12 -10.58 -3.23
C GLN A 75 20.39 -10.34 -4.55
N THR A 76 19.14 -10.79 -4.65
CA THR A 76 18.35 -10.72 -5.88
C THR A 76 17.54 -9.43 -5.98
N LEU A 77 17.06 -8.90 -4.85
CA LEU A 77 16.03 -7.86 -4.82
C LEU A 77 16.53 -6.51 -4.31
N VAL A 78 17.56 -6.46 -3.46
CA VAL A 78 18.06 -5.19 -2.92
C VAL A 78 18.58 -4.29 -4.04
N ASN A 79 18.29 -2.99 -3.93
CA ASN A 79 18.54 -1.94 -4.91
C ASN A 79 17.76 -2.06 -6.22
N LYS A 80 16.83 -3.03 -6.35
CA LYS A 80 15.87 -2.98 -7.45
C LYS A 80 14.86 -1.87 -7.18
N ASN A 81 14.41 -1.25 -8.26
CA ASN A 81 13.36 -0.26 -8.24
C ASN A 81 12.00 -0.96 -8.20
N ALA A 82 11.01 -0.30 -7.62
CA ALA A 82 9.62 -0.70 -7.64
C ALA A 82 8.74 0.53 -7.90
N MET A 83 7.57 0.29 -8.48
CA MET A 83 6.48 1.26 -8.51
C MET A 83 5.43 0.78 -7.52
N VAL A 84 5.06 1.65 -6.58
CA VAL A 84 4.05 1.38 -5.56
C VAL A 84 2.81 2.19 -5.88
N THR A 85 1.67 1.52 -6.02
CA THR A 85 0.38 2.19 -6.20
C THR A 85 -0.45 2.03 -4.94
N TYR A 86 -0.98 3.12 -4.40
CA TYR A 86 -1.76 3.13 -3.18
C TYR A 86 -2.85 4.19 -3.20
N GLU A 87 -3.87 4.00 -2.37
CA GLU A 87 -4.92 4.97 -2.09
C GLU A 87 -4.63 5.70 -0.79
N ASP A 88 -4.63 7.03 -0.84
CA ASP A 88 -4.61 7.90 0.33
C ASP A 88 -5.99 8.54 0.50
N TYR A 89 -6.53 8.46 1.72
CA TYR A 89 -7.83 8.98 2.11
C TYR A 89 -7.74 10.40 2.68
N GLU A 90 -6.86 11.24 2.10
CA GLU A 90 -6.51 12.59 2.59
C GLU A 90 -6.12 12.59 4.09
N SER A 91 -5.42 11.54 4.52
CA SER A 91 -4.98 11.38 5.90
C SER A 91 -3.48 11.67 6.02
N ASP A 92 -3.11 12.48 7.01
CA ASP A 92 -1.71 12.64 7.41
C ASP A 92 -1.14 11.36 8.07
N ASP A 93 -2.00 10.36 8.34
CA ASP A 93 -1.63 9.06 8.91
C ASP A 93 -1.40 8.02 7.80
N PRO A 94 -0.15 7.56 7.57
CA PRO A 94 0.15 6.52 6.59
C PRO A 94 -0.50 5.17 6.90
N GLU A 95 -0.99 4.93 8.14
CA GLU A 95 -1.73 3.72 8.48
C GLU A 95 -3.11 3.66 7.81
N ASP A 96 -3.64 4.80 7.38
CA ASP A 96 -4.90 4.88 6.64
C ASP A 96 -4.72 4.60 5.13
N TRP A 97 -3.47 4.48 4.65
CA TRP A 97 -3.20 4.27 3.23
C TRP A 97 -3.38 2.79 2.85
N GLU A 98 -3.99 2.55 1.70
CA GLU A 98 -4.24 1.21 1.19
C GLU A 98 -3.34 0.89 0.00
N LEU A 99 -2.48 -0.12 0.15
CA LEU A 99 -1.67 -0.61 -0.97
C LEU A 99 -2.56 -1.29 -2.02
N LEU A 100 -2.53 -0.77 -3.25
CA LEU A 100 -3.24 -1.35 -4.39
C LEU A 100 -2.36 -2.28 -5.23
N ASP A 101 -1.13 -1.86 -5.54
CA ASP A 101 -0.22 -2.63 -6.38
C ASP A 101 1.26 -2.40 -6.03
N PHE A 102 2.08 -3.41 -6.27
CA PHE A 102 3.53 -3.38 -6.06
C PHE A 102 4.23 -4.09 -7.22
N VAL A 103 4.90 -3.31 -8.07
CA VAL A 103 5.56 -3.83 -9.27
C VAL A 103 7.06 -3.57 -9.19
N ILE A 104 7.86 -4.64 -9.18
CA ILE A 104 9.31 -4.54 -9.33
C ILE A 104 9.64 -4.19 -10.78
N VAL A 105 10.39 -3.12 -11.00
CA VAL A 105 10.77 -2.62 -12.33
C VAL A 105 12.28 -2.75 -12.54
N ASP A 106 12.68 -2.92 -13.80
CA ASP A 106 14.08 -3.11 -14.23
C ASP A 106 14.92 -1.82 -14.12
#